data_AF-A0A2D4WQK4-F1
#
_entry.id   AF-A0A2D4WQK4-F1
#
_cell.length_a   1.000
_cell.length_b   1.000
_cell.length_c   1.000
_cell.angle_alpha   90.00
_cell.angle_beta   90.00
_cell.angle_gamma   90.00
#
_symmetry.space_group_name_H-M   'P 1'
#
loop_
_entity.id
_entity.type
_entity.pdbx_description
1 polymer ?
#
loop_
_entity_poly.entity_id
_entity_poly.type
_entity_poly.pdbx_seq_one_letter_code
_entity_poly.pdbx_strand_id
1 'polypeptide(L)'
;MKKIRNRVQWSMFLTVLLGSWGGVQEAVAQTDPEPPRPVLGDDGVPQVRFNFKGQTWDQVLDYFSRVTGLPIVRDAEVPAGTVDYINPSPYPLPQALETLNLLLQTRGLVLRDENGRLVLEKLDQIKKENIPTYIGDLPDDVTA
;
A
#
# COMPACT_ATOMS: atom_id res chain seq x y z
N MET A 1 24.25 9.68 21.92
CA MET A 1 25.14 8.67 21.31
C MET A 1 24.62 7.28 21.62
N LYS A 2 24.55 6.39 20.61
CA LYS A 2 24.63 4.91 20.67
C LYS A 2 23.66 4.14 21.61
N LYS A 3 22.62 3.47 21.08
CA LYS A 3 22.56 2.11 20.48
C LYS A 3 22.39 0.93 21.47
N ILE A 4 21.18 0.32 21.42
CA ILE A 4 20.81 -1.12 21.39
C ILE A 4 21.02 -2.03 22.63
N ARG A 5 19.96 -2.74 23.08
CA ARG A 5 19.73 -4.22 22.94
C ARG A 5 18.74 -4.82 23.96
N ASN A 6 17.56 -5.16 23.43
CA ASN A 6 16.85 -6.45 23.46
C ASN A 6 17.38 -7.57 24.39
N ARG A 7 16.47 -8.19 25.18
CA ARG A 7 16.40 -9.65 25.51
C ARG A 7 15.23 -9.88 26.50
N VAL A 8 14.07 -10.30 25.99
CA VAL A 8 12.99 -10.86 26.82
C VAL A 8 13.28 -12.35 26.99
N GLN A 9 13.52 -12.75 28.23
CA GLN A 9 13.80 -14.11 28.67
C GLN A 9 12.50 -14.93 28.63
N TRP A 10 12.48 -15.98 27.83
CA TRP A 10 11.40 -16.95 27.78
C TRP A 10 11.61 -17.96 28.92
N SER A 11 10.86 -17.83 30.02
CA SER A 11 10.85 -18.84 31.08
C SER A 11 9.91 -19.98 30.69
N MET A 12 10.53 -21.11 30.37
CA MET A 12 9.97 -22.45 30.42
C MET A 12 9.48 -22.73 31.85
N PHE A 13 8.21 -23.04 32.05
CA PHE A 13 7.76 -23.85 33.19
C PHE A 13 6.74 -24.88 32.70
N LEU A 14 7.23 -26.11 32.69
CA LEU A 14 6.49 -27.34 32.48
C LEU A 14 5.87 -27.75 33.83
N THR A 15 4.54 -27.82 33.90
CA THR A 15 3.84 -28.56 34.95
C THR A 15 2.67 -29.31 34.32
N VAL A 16 2.74 -30.64 34.42
CA VAL A 16 1.70 -31.61 34.04
C VAL A 16 0.73 -31.78 35.21
N LEU A 17 -0.59 -31.77 34.95
CA LEU A 17 -1.57 -32.35 35.88
C LEU A 17 -2.82 -32.86 35.14
N LEU A 18 -3.17 -34.12 35.44
CA LEU A 18 -4.30 -34.91 34.95
C LEU A 18 -5.66 -34.24 35.24
N GLY A 19 -6.64 -34.41 34.35
CA GLY A 19 -8.05 -34.12 34.63
C GLY A 19 -8.96 -34.25 33.41
N SER A 20 -9.74 -35.34 33.35
CA SER A 20 -10.82 -35.58 32.39
C SER A 20 -11.94 -34.55 32.54
N TRP A 21 -12.36 -33.90 31.45
CA TRP A 21 -13.79 -33.77 31.09
C TRP A 21 -14.02 -33.03 29.77
N GLY A 22 -14.78 -33.68 28.89
CA GLY A 22 -15.94 -33.11 28.20
C GLY A 22 -15.82 -31.68 27.71
N GLY A 23 -15.30 -31.52 26.50
CA GLY A 23 -15.40 -30.29 25.74
C GLY A 23 -14.80 -30.54 24.38
N VAL A 24 -15.58 -31.13 23.48
CA VAL A 24 -15.39 -30.89 22.05
C VAL A 24 -15.61 -29.40 21.84
N GLN A 25 -14.56 -28.61 22.07
CA GLN A 25 -14.41 -27.34 21.40
C GLN A 25 -14.21 -27.76 19.94
N GLU A 26 -15.32 -27.79 19.19
CA GLU A 26 -15.28 -27.36 17.81
C GLU A 26 -14.52 -26.04 17.82
N ALA A 27 -13.22 -26.15 17.53
CA ALA A 27 -12.43 -25.04 17.12
C ALA A 27 -13.14 -24.56 15.86
N VAL A 28 -14.05 -23.59 16.05
CA VAL A 28 -14.43 -22.67 14.99
C VAL A 28 -13.08 -22.21 14.47
N ALA A 29 -12.71 -22.73 13.30
CA ALA A 29 -11.54 -22.31 12.60
C ALA A 29 -11.71 -20.80 12.50
N GLN A 30 -10.95 -20.08 13.33
CA GLN A 30 -10.75 -18.67 13.13
C GLN A 30 -10.22 -18.63 11.71
N THR A 31 -11.06 -18.22 10.78
CA THR A 31 -10.66 -17.90 9.43
C THR A 31 -9.72 -16.73 9.61
N ASP A 32 -8.45 -17.03 9.90
CA ASP A 32 -7.36 -16.12 9.66
C ASP A 32 -7.63 -15.60 8.25
N PRO A 33 -7.88 -14.29 8.07
CA PRO A 33 -8.22 -13.77 6.77
C PRO A 33 -7.02 -14.07 5.88
N GLU A 34 -7.17 -15.13 5.09
CA GLU A 34 -6.14 -15.56 4.16
C GLU A 34 -5.70 -14.31 3.39
N PRO A 35 -4.38 -14.04 3.33
CA PRO A 35 -3.89 -12.81 2.74
C PRO A 35 -4.56 -12.63 1.37
N PRO A 36 -5.06 -11.44 1.05
CA PRO A 36 -5.86 -11.21 -0.14
C PRO A 36 -5.07 -11.71 -1.35
N ARG A 37 -5.50 -12.85 -1.90
CA ARG A 37 -4.80 -13.48 -3.01
C ARG A 37 -4.88 -12.53 -4.22
N PRO A 38 -3.77 -12.32 -4.95
CA PRO A 38 -3.82 -11.56 -6.19
C PRO A 38 -4.86 -12.18 -7.12
N VAL A 39 -5.77 -11.35 -7.64
CA VAL A 39 -6.70 -11.81 -8.67
C VAL A 39 -5.90 -11.86 -9.96
N LEU A 40 -5.75 -13.02 -10.56
CA LEU A 40 -5.03 -13.13 -11.83
C LEU A 40 -5.99 -12.83 -12.98
N GLY A 41 -5.57 -11.99 -13.93
CA GLY A 41 -6.26 -11.82 -15.21
C GLY A 41 -6.13 -13.06 -16.09
N ASP A 42 -6.91 -13.11 -17.18
CA ASP A 42 -6.83 -14.17 -18.19
C ASP A 42 -5.43 -14.28 -18.83
N ASP A 43 -4.66 -13.19 -18.77
CA ASP A 43 -3.29 -13.03 -19.24
C ASP A 43 -2.21 -13.44 -18.22
N GLY A 44 -2.60 -13.88 -17.03
CA GLY A 44 -1.65 -14.23 -15.97
C GLY A 44 -1.09 -13.02 -15.22
N VAL A 45 -1.66 -11.82 -15.41
CA VAL A 45 -1.17 -10.60 -14.77
C VAL A 45 -1.95 -10.33 -13.46
N PRO A 46 -1.28 -9.96 -12.35
CA PRO A 46 -1.96 -9.57 -11.12
C PRO A 46 -2.88 -8.36 -11.33
N GLN A 47 -4.11 -8.50 -10.87
CA GLN A 47 -5.16 -7.50 -10.91
C GLN A 47 -5.63 -7.16 -9.49
N VAL A 48 -6.02 -5.90 -9.32
CA VAL A 48 -6.44 -5.32 -8.06
C VAL A 48 -7.95 -5.11 -8.09
N ARG A 49 -8.65 -5.61 -7.08
CA ARG A 49 -10.09 -5.43 -6.93
C ARG A 49 -10.36 -4.30 -5.94
N PHE A 50 -11.20 -3.36 -6.34
CA PHE A 50 -11.59 -2.26 -5.47
C PHE A 50 -12.85 -2.63 -4.71
N ASN A 51 -12.73 -2.84 -3.40
CA ASN A 51 -13.88 -3.09 -2.52
C ASN A 51 -13.66 -2.38 -1.18
N PHE A 52 -13.58 -1.05 -1.24
CA PHE A 52 -13.32 -0.20 -0.09
C PHE A 52 -14.62 0.46 0.34
N LYS A 53 -15.03 0.20 1.59
CA LYS A 53 -16.18 0.86 2.23
C LYS A 53 -15.79 1.23 3.65
N GLY A 54 -15.66 2.52 3.91
CA GLY A 54 -15.18 3.06 5.19
C GLY A 54 -13.74 2.67 5.52
N GLN A 55 -12.93 2.25 4.54
CA GLN A 55 -11.55 1.83 4.80
C GLN A 55 -10.63 3.05 4.91
N THR A 56 -9.72 3.05 5.87
CA THR A 56 -8.72 4.13 5.99
C THR A 56 -7.74 4.09 4.83
N TRP A 57 -7.14 5.23 4.50
CA TRP A 57 -6.11 5.30 3.47
C TRP A 57 -4.93 4.37 3.73
N ASP A 58 -4.54 4.20 4.99
CA ASP A 58 -3.46 3.27 5.34
C ASP A 58 -3.81 1.82 5.02
N GLN A 59 -5.05 1.39 5.29
CA GLN A 59 -5.54 0.06 4.93
C GLN A 59 -5.60 -0.14 3.42
N VAL A 60 -6.02 0.88 2.66
CA VAL A 60 -6.06 0.82 1.19
C VAL A 60 -4.64 0.66 0.63
N LEU A 61 -3.68 1.44 1.13
CA LEU A 61 -2.29 1.32 0.73
C LEU A 61 -1.75 -0.07 1.09
N ASP A 62 -1.89 -0.52 2.34
CA ASP A 62 -1.44 -1.85 2.77
C ASP A 62 -2.05 -2.98 1.92
N TYR A 63 -3.32 -2.87 1.52
CA TYR A 63 -3.95 -3.80 0.59
C TYR A 63 -3.24 -3.85 -0.78
N PHE A 64 -2.90 -2.70 -1.36
CA PHE A 64 -2.13 -2.66 -2.62
C PHE A 64 -0.77 -3.33 -2.47
N SER A 65 -0.07 -3.10 -1.37
CA SER A 65 1.22 -3.76 -1.07
C SER A 65 1.08 -5.28 -1.07
N ARG A 66 0.03 -5.81 -0.42
CA ARG A 66 -0.21 -7.25 -0.32
C ARG A 66 -0.60 -7.90 -1.65
N VAL A 67 -1.47 -7.25 -2.42
CA VAL A 67 -1.99 -7.80 -3.68
C VAL A 67 -0.95 -7.76 -4.79
N THR A 68 -0.15 -6.69 -4.84
CA THR A 68 0.87 -6.50 -5.88
C THR A 68 2.20 -7.13 -5.52
N GLY A 69 2.44 -7.41 -4.23
CA GLY A 69 3.73 -7.83 -3.70
C GLY A 69 4.79 -6.72 -3.68
N LEU A 70 4.41 -5.48 -4.03
CA LEU A 70 5.31 -4.34 -4.07
C LEU A 70 5.30 -3.60 -2.72
N PRO A 71 6.47 -3.38 -2.10
CA PRO A 71 6.52 -2.62 -0.86
C PRO A 71 6.13 -1.17 -1.09
N ILE A 72 5.41 -0.59 -0.12
CA ILE A 72 5.03 0.82 -0.15
C ILE A 72 6.01 1.66 0.65
N VAL A 73 6.57 2.68 0.00
CA VAL A 73 7.37 3.74 0.62
C VAL A 73 6.47 4.96 0.83
N ARG A 74 6.45 5.49 2.05
CA ARG A 74 5.61 6.63 2.43
C ARG A 74 6.51 7.85 2.67
N ASP A 75 6.77 8.61 1.60
CA ASP A 75 7.55 9.86 1.69
C ASP A 75 6.67 11.07 2.02
N ALA A 76 5.36 10.92 1.85
CA ALA A 76 4.34 11.83 2.34
C ALA A 76 3.50 11.23 3.49
N GLU A 77 2.88 12.11 4.27
CA GLU A 77 1.92 11.73 5.30
C GLU A 77 0.66 11.12 4.67
N VAL A 78 0.21 9.98 5.21
CA VAL A 78 -0.99 9.30 4.73
C VAL A 78 -2.22 10.17 5.02
N PRO A 79 -3.16 10.36 4.06
CA PRO A 79 -4.31 11.23 4.28
C PRO A 79 -5.20 10.70 5.41
N ALA A 80 -5.74 11.62 6.20
CA ALA A 80 -6.79 11.29 7.16
C ALA A 80 -8.12 10.93 6.48
N GLY A 81 -8.95 10.17 7.18
CA GLY A 81 -10.30 9.79 6.73
C GLY A 81 -10.36 8.45 6.01
N THR A 82 -11.47 8.22 5.31
CA THR A 82 -11.81 6.94 4.70
C THR A 82 -12.00 7.04 3.20
N VAL A 83 -11.95 5.88 2.55
CA VAL A 83 -12.21 5.65 1.14
C VAL A 83 -13.44 4.77 1.01
N ASP A 84 -14.40 5.27 0.24
CA ASP A 84 -15.61 4.58 -0.16
C ASP A 84 -15.60 4.47 -1.68
N TYR A 85 -15.10 3.35 -2.18
CA TYR A 85 -15.01 3.06 -3.60
C TYR A 85 -15.08 1.55 -3.84
N ILE A 86 -16.10 1.13 -4.59
CA ILE A 86 -16.36 -0.27 -4.92
C ILE A 86 -16.45 -0.38 -6.44
N ASN A 87 -15.71 -1.33 -6.99
CA ASN A 87 -15.81 -1.71 -8.39
C ASN A 87 -15.90 -3.24 -8.52
N PRO A 88 -16.94 -3.78 -9.19
CA PRO A 88 -17.06 -5.21 -9.43
C PRO A 88 -16.00 -5.75 -10.40
N SER A 89 -15.42 -4.92 -11.27
CA SER A 89 -14.34 -5.38 -12.16
C SER A 89 -12.97 -5.19 -11.50
N PRO A 90 -12.11 -6.22 -11.50
CA PRO A 90 -10.70 -6.04 -11.16
C PRO A 90 -10.00 -5.21 -12.25
N TYR A 91 -8.92 -4.53 -11.88
CA TYR A 91 -8.09 -3.74 -12.78
C TYR A 91 -6.64 -4.24 -12.81
N PRO A 92 -5.97 -4.25 -13.97
CA PRO A 92 -4.53 -4.45 -14.01
C PRO A 92 -3.81 -3.34 -13.24
N LEU A 93 -2.62 -3.63 -12.73
CA LEU A 93 -1.86 -2.72 -11.86
C LEU A 93 -1.79 -1.27 -12.38
N PRO A 94 -1.45 -0.98 -13.65
CA PRO A 94 -1.38 0.39 -14.14
C PRO A 94 -2.71 1.14 -14.00
N GLN A 95 -3.82 0.51 -14.37
CA GLN A 95 -5.16 1.10 -14.27
C GLN A 95 -5.63 1.22 -12.82
N ALA A 96 -5.22 0.29 -11.95
CA ALA A 96 -5.49 0.38 -10.53
C ALA A 96 -4.76 1.58 -9.89
N LEU A 97 -3.51 1.81 -10.25
CA LEU A 97 -2.74 2.98 -9.78
C LEU A 97 -3.34 4.29 -10.30
N GLU A 98 -3.75 4.35 -11.57
CA GLU A 98 -4.48 5.51 -12.12
C GLU A 98 -5.74 5.81 -11.32
N THR A 99 -6.57 4.78 -11.08
CA THR A 99 -7.82 4.89 -10.33
C THR A 99 -7.58 5.35 -8.89
N LEU A 100 -6.57 4.80 -8.21
CA LEU A 100 -6.21 5.21 -6.87
C LEU A 100 -5.69 6.66 -6.84
N ASN A 101 -4.91 7.05 -7.86
CA ASN A 101 -4.37 8.40 -7.98
C ASN A 101 -5.46 9.45 -8.20
N LEU A 102 -6.52 9.15 -8.94
CA LEU A 102 -7.71 10.03 -9.03
C LEU A 102 -8.27 10.37 -7.64
N LEU A 103 -8.29 9.38 -6.73
CA LEU A 103 -8.76 9.60 -5.36
C LEU A 103 -7.71 10.33 -4.50
N LEU A 104 -6.43 9.96 -4.58
CA LEU A 104 -5.33 10.57 -3.80
C LEU A 104 -5.07 12.02 -4.20
N GLN A 105 -5.23 12.37 -5.47
CA GLN A 105 -5.02 13.73 -5.97
C GLN A 105 -5.98 14.73 -5.32
N THR A 106 -7.19 14.32 -4.93
CA THR A 106 -8.12 15.16 -4.14
C THR A 106 -7.55 15.56 -2.78
N ARG A 107 -6.53 14.83 -2.30
CA ARG A 107 -5.81 15.06 -1.05
C ARG A 107 -4.39 15.61 -1.26
N GLY A 108 -4.03 15.96 -2.50
CA GLY A 108 -2.71 16.47 -2.85
C GLY A 108 -1.60 15.42 -2.79
N LEU A 109 -1.93 14.13 -2.91
CA LEU A 109 -0.96 13.03 -2.94
C LEU A 109 -1.03 12.26 -4.27
N VAL A 110 0.01 11.47 -4.51
CA VAL A 110 0.11 10.55 -5.65
C VAL A 110 0.93 9.33 -5.25
N LEU A 111 0.55 8.18 -5.79
CA LEU A 111 1.26 6.91 -5.66
C LEU A 111 1.86 6.53 -7.00
N ARG A 112 3.17 6.26 -7.02
CA ARG A 112 3.92 5.89 -8.23
C ARG A 112 4.57 4.52 -8.09
N ASP A 113 4.60 3.77 -9.19
CA ASP A 113 5.56 2.67 -9.32
C ASP A 113 6.94 3.24 -9.65
N GLU A 114 7.92 2.96 -8.80
CA GLU A 114 9.31 3.34 -9.03
C GLU A 114 10.21 2.16 -8.69
N ASN A 115 10.93 1.58 -9.65
CA ASN A 115 11.92 0.52 -9.39
C ASN A 115 11.39 -0.66 -8.54
N GLY A 116 10.14 -1.10 -8.78
CA GLY A 116 9.54 -2.24 -8.07
C GLY A 116 9.12 -1.94 -6.62
N ARG A 117 8.83 -0.68 -6.32
CA ARG A 117 8.18 -0.23 -5.06
C ARG A 117 7.14 0.82 -5.41
N LEU A 118 6.14 0.94 -4.54
CA LEU A 118 5.09 1.95 -4.67
C LEU A 118 5.43 3.12 -3.75
N VAL A 119 5.72 4.29 -4.32
CA VAL A 119 6.14 5.49 -3.56
C VAL A 119 4.98 6.46 -3.46
N LEU A 120 4.59 6.80 -2.23
CA LEU A 120 3.56 7.80 -1.92
C LEU A 120 4.24 9.14 -1.66
N GLU A 121 3.92 10.14 -2.49
CA GLU A 121 4.54 11.46 -2.48
C GLU A 121 3.48 12.58 -2.53
N LYS A 122 3.91 13.81 -2.23
CA LYS A 122 3.06 14.99 -2.41
C LYS A 122 3.00 15.37 -3.89
N LEU A 123 1.81 15.68 -4.39
CA LEU A 123 1.59 16.08 -5.77
C LEU A 123 2.42 17.31 -6.18
N ASP A 124 2.63 18.24 -5.24
CA ASP A 124 3.43 19.44 -5.47
C ASP A 124 4.93 19.16 -5.64
N GLN A 125 5.42 18.04 -5.13
CA GLN A 125 6.82 17.62 -5.28
C GLN A 125 7.08 17.08 -6.68
N ILE A 126 6.14 16.30 -7.22
CA ILE A 126 6.22 15.75 -8.58
C ILE A 126 6.19 16.85 -9.63
N LYS A 127 5.31 17.85 -9.47
CA LYS A 127 5.24 18.99 -10.41
C LYS A 127 6.56 19.75 -10.53
N LYS A 128 7.38 19.77 -9.48
CA LYS A 128 8.71 20.40 -9.50
C LYS A 128 9.76 19.55 -10.19
N GLU A 129 9.67 18.24 -10.06
CA GLU A 129 10.62 17.30 -10.66
C GLU A 129 10.43 17.16 -12.18
N ASN A 130 9.20 17.33 -12.68
CA ASN A 130 8.86 17.22 -14.10
C ASN A 130 9.06 18.53 -14.91
N ILE A 131 9.80 19.53 -14.41
CA ILE A 131 10.06 20.76 -15.17
C ILE A 131 11.37 20.59 -15.96
N PRO A 132 11.35 20.27 -17.26
CA PRO A 132 12.53 20.41 -18.09
C PRO A 132 12.87 21.90 -18.13
N THR A 133 13.92 22.30 -17.42
CA THR A 133 14.42 23.66 -17.52
C THR A 133 15.09 23.77 -18.88
N TYR A 134 14.37 24.29 -19.87
CA TYR A 134 14.96 24.68 -21.14
C TYR A 134 15.78 25.94 -20.92
N ILE A 135 17.08 25.77 -20.66
CA ILE A 135 18.06 26.85 -20.81
C ILE A 135 18.35 26.90 -22.32
N GLY A 136 17.51 27.61 -23.07
CA GLY A 136 17.87 28.02 -24.42
C GLY A 136 18.76 29.24 -24.30
N ASP A 137 19.97 29.19 -24.86
CA ASP A 137 20.74 30.39 -25.18
C ASP A 137 19.83 31.34 -25.96
N LEU A 138 19.62 32.56 -25.43
CA LEU A 138 18.97 33.60 -26.21
C LEU A 138 19.89 33.92 -27.40
N PRO A 139 19.42 33.82 -28.65
CA PRO A 139 20.21 34.28 -29.79
C PRO A 139 20.44 35.79 -29.68
N ASP A 140 21.66 36.22 -29.99
CA ASP A 140 22.11 37.62 -29.95
C ASP A 140 21.32 38.58 -30.87
N ASP A 141 20.36 38.07 -31.63
CA ASP A 141 19.57 38.81 -32.62
C ASP A 141 18.41 39.64 -32.02
N VAL A 142 18.16 39.57 -30.71
CA VAL A 142 17.16 40.41 -30.01
C VAL A 142 17.80 41.58 -29.26
N THR A 143 18.51 42.43 -29.99
CA THR A 143 18.72 43.84 -29.62
C THR A 143 18.72 44.67 -30.89
N ALA A 144 17.60 45.33 -31.18
CA ALA A 144 17.44 46.35 -32.21
C ALA A 144 16.71 47.55 -31.62
#